data_AF-A0A0H4WX95-F1
#
_entry.id   AF-A0A0H4WX95-F1
#
_cell.length_a   1.000
_cell.length_b   1.000
_cell.length_c   1.000
_cell.angle_alpha   90.00
_cell.angle_beta   90.00
_cell.angle_gamma   90.00
#
_symmetry.space_group_name_H-M   'P 1'
#
loop_
_entity.id
_entity.type
_entity.pdbx_description
1 polymer ?
#
loop_
_entity_poly.entity_id
_entity_poly.type
_entity_poly.pdbx_seq_one_letter_code
_entity_poly.pdbx_strand_id
1 'polypeptide(L)'
;MMEATTRQDSGRRRLRLLVAASCAASGCLIPQDDTLLDSVPEFMNRPPRIIEDLVLPHQRFIPDFGANGCELTFEVAVEDPDVDDSIVVHWYVDYNPQDPNRYYFARPLLNSSETLRADRGTLTISLESANNPLGTPGYHLVEALVTDAVLLNRVVQPRPVRMPDGTTLENPGFVVSYAWTVNTVQGTCR
;
A
#
# COMPACT_ATOMS: atom_id res chain seq x y z
N MET A 1 64.38 -72.33 27.09
CA MET A 1 64.99 -72.05 28.41
C MET A 1 66.14 -71.08 28.14
N MET A 2 66.26 -70.02 28.97
CA MET A 2 67.13 -68.81 28.85
C MET A 2 66.57 -67.75 27.86
N GLU A 3 66.00 -66.61 28.31
CA GLU A 3 66.65 -65.41 28.89
C GLU A 3 67.79 -64.90 28.00
N ALA A 4 68.01 -63.61 27.74
CA ALA A 4 67.32 -62.34 27.88
C ALA A 4 68.28 -61.35 27.18
N THR A 5 67.80 -60.26 26.56
CA THR A 5 68.45 -58.94 26.73
C THR A 5 67.61 -57.82 26.12
N THR A 6 67.20 -56.94 27.02
CA THR A 6 66.62 -55.62 26.81
C THR A 6 67.74 -54.59 26.63
N ARG A 7 67.63 -53.65 25.68
CA ARG A 7 68.15 -52.28 25.87
C ARG A 7 67.72 -51.31 24.75
N GLN A 8 67.13 -50.19 25.19
CA GLN A 8 67.30 -48.81 24.69
C GLN A 8 66.91 -48.51 23.22
N ASP A 9 66.38 -47.35 22.84
CA ASP A 9 66.61 -46.04 23.44
C ASP A 9 65.47 -45.04 23.19
N SER A 10 65.41 -44.12 24.14
CA SER A 10 64.57 -42.95 24.29
C SER A 10 64.69 -41.92 23.17
N GLY A 11 63.95 -42.08 22.07
CA GLY A 11 63.99 -41.12 20.94
C GLY A 11 62.70 -40.39 20.57
N ARG A 12 61.53 -40.77 21.11
CA ARG A 12 60.23 -40.39 20.49
C ARG A 12 59.36 -39.39 21.26
N ARG A 13 59.89 -38.72 22.29
CA ARG A 13 59.10 -37.78 23.14
C ARG A 13 59.24 -36.29 22.78
N ARG A 14 60.07 -35.90 21.82
CA ARG A 14 60.27 -34.48 21.45
C ARG A 14 59.75 -34.06 20.07
N LEU A 15 58.88 -34.86 19.45
CA LEU A 15 58.19 -34.50 18.21
C LEU A 15 56.67 -34.51 18.40
N ARG A 16 56.20 -34.02 19.56
CA ARG A 16 54.76 -33.86 19.88
C ARG A 16 54.31 -32.40 19.95
N LEU A 17 55.11 -31.45 19.45
CA LEU A 17 54.85 -30.02 19.67
C LEU A 17 54.87 -29.12 18.42
N LEU A 18 54.84 -29.68 17.20
CA LEU A 18 54.89 -28.87 15.97
C LEU A 18 53.86 -29.25 14.88
N VAL A 19 52.81 -30.00 15.21
CA VAL A 19 51.72 -30.32 14.24
C VAL A 19 50.37 -29.71 14.65
N ALA A 20 50.27 -29.04 15.81
CA ALA A 20 49.02 -28.48 16.32
C ALA A 20 48.75 -27.02 15.90
N ALA A 21 49.34 -26.54 14.79
CA ALA A 21 49.25 -25.13 14.38
C ALA A 21 49.04 -24.91 12.87
N SER A 22 48.35 -25.82 12.18
CA SER A 22 48.08 -25.66 10.73
C SER A 22 46.66 -25.99 10.28
N CYS A 23 45.69 -26.10 11.19
CA CYS A 23 44.29 -26.43 10.86
C CYS A 23 43.29 -25.38 11.37
N ALA A 24 43.59 -24.09 11.23
CA ALA A 24 42.66 -23.00 11.53
C ALA A 24 42.50 -22.00 10.37
N ALA A 25 42.86 -22.41 9.14
CA ALA A 25 42.65 -21.63 7.92
C ALA A 25 41.65 -22.31 6.96
N SER A 26 40.80 -23.21 7.46
CA SER A 26 39.54 -23.53 6.80
C SER A 26 38.58 -22.38 7.05
N GLY A 27 38.86 -21.23 6.43
CA GLY A 27 37.80 -20.29 6.10
C GLY A 27 36.79 -21.10 5.31
N CYS A 28 35.60 -21.29 5.86
CA CYS A 28 34.48 -21.75 5.07
C CYS A 28 34.32 -20.72 3.96
N LEU A 29 34.81 -21.07 2.78
CA LEU A 29 34.36 -20.48 1.53
C LEU A 29 32.85 -20.65 1.59
N ILE A 30 32.13 -19.59 1.96
CA ILE A 30 30.71 -19.49 1.67
C ILE A 30 30.69 -19.56 0.15
N PRO A 31 30.14 -20.63 -0.48
CA PRO A 31 29.84 -20.54 -1.88
C PRO A 31 28.95 -19.32 -2.01
N GLN A 32 29.46 -18.26 -2.64
CA GLN A 32 28.57 -17.32 -3.28
C GLN A 32 27.95 -18.13 -4.40
N ASP A 33 26.87 -18.84 -4.06
CA ASP A 33 25.89 -19.19 -5.06
C ASP A 33 25.49 -17.84 -5.63
N ASP A 34 26.06 -17.53 -6.80
CA ASP A 34 25.50 -16.58 -7.74
C ASP A 34 24.15 -17.15 -8.18
N THR A 35 23.19 -17.27 -7.26
CA THR A 35 21.80 -17.13 -7.62
C THR A 35 21.74 -15.74 -8.20
N LEU A 36 21.86 -15.65 -9.52
CA LEU A 36 21.26 -14.61 -10.32
C LEU A 36 19.89 -14.40 -9.69
N LEU A 37 19.78 -13.34 -8.89
CA LEU A 37 18.49 -12.83 -8.48
C LEU A 37 17.81 -12.58 -9.82
N ASP A 38 16.85 -13.45 -10.17
CA ASP A 38 16.00 -13.23 -11.34
C ASP A 38 15.65 -11.76 -11.32
N SER A 39 15.98 -11.06 -12.40
CA SER A 39 15.75 -9.62 -12.50
C SER A 39 14.34 -9.35 -12.03
N VAL A 40 14.19 -8.52 -10.99
CA VAL A 40 12.88 -8.16 -10.45
C VAL A 40 12.03 -7.74 -11.64
N PRO A 41 10.88 -8.38 -11.90
CA PRO A 41 10.05 -8.03 -13.03
C PRO A 41 9.81 -6.52 -13.03
N GLU A 42 10.18 -5.82 -14.10
CA GLU A 42 10.04 -4.35 -14.19
C GLU A 42 8.58 -3.90 -14.04
N PHE A 43 7.62 -4.81 -14.27
CA PHE A 43 6.20 -4.58 -14.12
C PHE A 43 5.70 -5.06 -12.76
N MET A 44 6.00 -4.29 -11.72
CA MET A 44 5.25 -4.36 -10.47
C MET A 44 4.38 -3.12 -10.37
N ASN A 45 3.07 -3.32 -10.43
CA ASN A 45 2.07 -2.29 -10.12
C ASN A 45 2.39 -1.68 -8.75
N ARG A 46 2.28 -0.36 -8.64
CA ARG A 46 2.59 0.44 -7.46
C ARG A 46 1.32 1.11 -6.96
N PRO A 47 1.15 1.24 -5.64
CA PRO A 47 -0.07 1.80 -5.08
C PRO A 47 -0.22 3.28 -5.41
N PRO A 48 -1.43 3.75 -5.77
CA PRO A 48 -1.73 5.18 -5.79
C PRO A 48 -1.69 5.74 -4.37
N ARG A 49 -1.54 7.05 -4.25
CA ARG A 49 -1.43 7.76 -2.96
C ARG A 49 -2.31 8.98 -2.95
N ILE A 50 -2.97 9.25 -1.83
CA ILE A 50 -3.68 10.51 -1.60
C ILE A 50 -2.67 11.49 -0.98
N ILE A 51 -2.52 12.66 -1.58
CA ILE A 51 -1.65 13.71 -1.04
C ILE A 51 -2.45 14.50 -0.01
N GLU A 52 -2.29 14.14 1.27
CA GLU A 52 -3.07 14.72 2.38
C GLU A 52 -2.97 16.25 2.45
N ASP A 53 -1.79 16.82 2.14
CA ASP A 53 -1.59 18.28 2.16
C ASP A 53 -2.41 19.01 1.08
N LEU A 54 -2.91 18.30 0.07
CA LEU A 54 -3.67 18.84 -1.04
C LEU A 54 -5.16 18.47 -1.00
N VAL A 55 -5.62 17.76 0.04
CA VAL A 55 -7.03 17.43 0.20
C VAL A 55 -7.83 18.64 0.67
N LEU A 56 -9.09 18.73 0.25
CA LEU A 56 -10.03 19.73 0.74
C LEU A 56 -11.28 19.04 1.32
N PRO A 57 -11.86 19.54 2.42
CA PRO A 57 -11.25 20.49 3.35
C PRO A 57 -9.99 19.89 4.02
N HIS A 58 -8.98 20.72 4.30
CA HIS A 58 -7.78 20.26 5.01
C HIS A 58 -8.08 19.71 6.42
N GLN A 59 -9.15 20.23 7.04
CA GLN A 59 -9.60 19.80 8.35
C GLN A 59 -10.38 18.49 8.22
N ARG A 60 -9.96 17.44 8.94
CA ARG A 60 -10.68 16.15 8.97
C ARG A 60 -11.99 16.20 9.76
N PHE A 61 -12.13 17.17 10.66
CA PHE A 61 -13.33 17.36 11.46
C PHE A 61 -13.99 18.69 11.10
N ILE A 62 -15.26 18.62 10.67
CA ILE A 62 -16.04 19.79 10.23
C ILE A 62 -17.19 19.94 11.23
N PRO A 63 -17.11 20.89 12.20
CA PRO A 63 -17.94 20.87 13.39
C PRO A 63 -19.37 21.42 13.19
N ASP A 64 -19.61 22.22 12.16
CA ASP A 64 -20.80 23.07 12.06
C ASP A 64 -21.32 23.25 10.62
N PHE A 65 -21.31 22.16 9.83
CA PHE A 65 -21.84 22.21 8.47
C PHE A 65 -23.34 22.55 8.49
N GLY A 66 -23.74 23.56 7.71
CA GLY A 66 -25.10 24.11 7.71
C GLY A 66 -25.30 25.37 8.54
N ALA A 67 -24.37 25.74 9.43
CA ALA A 67 -24.46 26.98 10.21
C ALA A 67 -24.23 28.23 9.36
N ASN A 68 -23.15 28.22 8.55
CA ASN A 68 -22.68 29.39 7.79
C ASN A 68 -22.62 29.15 6.27
N GLY A 69 -23.00 27.96 5.80
CA GLY A 69 -22.94 27.59 4.41
C GLY A 69 -23.71 26.31 4.14
N CYS A 70 -24.32 26.25 2.96
CA CYS A 70 -25.15 25.12 2.54
C CYS A 70 -24.42 24.16 1.63
N GLU A 71 -23.24 24.54 1.15
CA GLU A 71 -22.41 23.73 0.26
C GLU A 71 -21.08 23.39 0.93
N LEU A 72 -20.65 22.15 0.73
CA LEU A 72 -19.37 21.64 1.19
C LEU A 72 -18.76 20.77 0.09
N THR A 73 -17.55 21.12 -0.32
CA THR A 73 -16.81 20.40 -1.36
C THR A 73 -15.67 19.64 -0.72
N PHE A 74 -15.63 18.34 -1.00
CA PHE A 74 -14.53 17.44 -0.68
C PHE A 74 -13.69 17.19 -1.92
N GLU A 75 -12.38 17.22 -1.76
CA GLU A 75 -11.42 16.95 -2.82
C GLU A 75 -10.27 16.08 -2.33
N VAL A 76 -9.87 15.13 -3.18
CA VAL A 76 -8.62 14.38 -3.04
C VAL A 76 -7.74 14.62 -4.26
N ALA A 77 -6.47 14.94 -4.00
CA ALA A 77 -5.41 14.90 -4.99
C ALA A 77 -4.73 13.53 -4.93
N VAL A 78 -4.49 12.93 -6.09
CA VAL A 78 -3.95 11.57 -6.19
C VAL A 78 -2.62 11.59 -6.93
N GLU A 79 -1.62 10.96 -6.33
CA GLU A 79 -0.39 10.57 -6.99
C GLU A 79 -0.51 9.12 -7.46
N ASP A 80 -0.22 8.89 -8.73
CA ASP A 80 -0.18 7.60 -9.37
C ASP A 80 1.23 7.37 -9.96
N PRO A 81 2.05 6.51 -9.32
CA PRO A 81 3.36 6.17 -9.86
C PRO A 81 3.27 5.53 -11.25
N ASP A 82 2.18 4.84 -11.56
CA ASP A 82 1.93 4.10 -12.80
C ASP A 82 0.93 4.87 -13.67
N VAL A 83 1.43 5.95 -14.27
CA VAL A 83 0.66 6.97 -15.00
C VAL A 83 -0.38 6.46 -16.03
N ASP A 84 -0.20 5.25 -16.54
CA ASP A 84 -1.08 4.60 -17.52
C ASP A 84 -2.31 3.91 -16.90
N ASP A 85 -2.36 3.76 -15.58
CA ASP A 85 -3.48 3.10 -14.91
C ASP A 85 -4.75 3.95 -14.91
N SER A 86 -5.89 3.28 -14.70
CA SER A 86 -7.18 3.95 -14.53
C SER A 86 -7.46 4.08 -13.05
N ILE A 87 -7.43 5.30 -12.54
CA ILE A 87 -7.76 5.60 -11.15
C ILE A 87 -9.23 5.98 -11.01
N VAL A 88 -9.92 5.39 -10.05
CA VAL A 88 -11.32 5.71 -9.72
C VAL A 88 -11.42 6.12 -8.26
N VAL A 89 -12.13 7.22 -8.00
CA VAL A 89 -12.48 7.67 -6.65
C VAL A 89 -13.93 7.29 -6.36
N HIS A 90 -14.14 6.44 -5.37
CA HIS A 90 -15.45 6.07 -4.84
C HIS A 90 -15.70 6.84 -3.56
N TRP A 91 -16.79 7.61 -3.54
CA TRP A 91 -17.23 8.38 -2.39
C TRP A 91 -18.29 7.62 -1.61
N TYR A 92 -18.08 7.48 -0.31
CA TYR A 92 -19.02 6.90 0.63
C TYR A 92 -19.45 7.98 1.63
N VAL A 93 -20.75 8.02 1.91
CA VAL A 93 -21.32 8.84 2.99
C VAL A 93 -22.12 7.91 3.88
N ASP A 94 -21.83 7.90 5.17
CA ASP A 94 -22.42 7.02 6.19
C ASP A 94 -22.46 5.56 5.75
N TYR A 95 -21.27 5.06 5.40
CA TYR A 95 -21.05 3.69 4.96
C TYR A 95 -21.73 2.66 5.89
N ASN A 96 -22.52 1.77 5.30
CA ASN A 96 -23.10 0.62 5.98
C ASN A 96 -22.27 -0.65 5.69
N PRO A 97 -21.59 -1.24 6.70
CA PRO A 97 -20.83 -2.47 6.51
C PRO A 97 -21.63 -3.67 6.01
N GLN A 98 -22.95 -3.67 6.20
CA GLN A 98 -23.84 -4.75 5.73
C GLN A 98 -24.19 -4.62 4.23
N ASP A 99 -23.96 -3.45 3.63
CA ASP A 99 -24.16 -3.19 2.19
C ASP A 99 -22.93 -2.47 1.61
N PRO A 100 -21.81 -3.19 1.45
CA PRO A 100 -20.53 -2.56 1.21
C PRO A 100 -20.35 -1.97 -0.21
N ASN A 101 -21.21 -2.36 -1.16
CA ASN A 101 -21.11 -1.96 -2.56
C ASN A 101 -21.76 -0.60 -2.85
N ARG A 102 -22.50 -0.05 -1.89
CA ARG A 102 -23.27 1.17 -2.08
C ARG A 102 -22.42 2.42 -1.84
N TYR A 103 -21.63 2.79 -2.84
CA TYR A 103 -21.03 4.12 -2.89
C TYR A 103 -22.10 5.17 -3.19
N TYR A 104 -21.91 6.39 -2.68
CA TYR A 104 -22.77 7.53 -2.99
C TYR A 104 -22.51 8.04 -4.41
N PHE A 105 -21.25 8.17 -4.78
CA PHE A 105 -20.81 8.66 -6.07
C PHE A 105 -19.46 8.04 -6.44
N ALA A 106 -19.20 7.79 -7.71
CA ALA A 106 -17.89 7.32 -8.17
C ALA A 106 -17.50 8.09 -9.43
N ARG A 107 -16.21 8.43 -9.54
CA ARG A 107 -15.68 9.17 -10.67
C ARG A 107 -14.29 8.67 -11.04
N PRO A 108 -14.06 8.31 -12.32
CA PRO A 108 -12.70 8.08 -12.82
C PRO A 108 -11.94 9.41 -12.90
N LEU A 109 -10.67 9.39 -12.50
CA LEU A 109 -9.76 10.51 -12.74
C LEU A 109 -9.22 10.43 -14.16
N LEU A 110 -9.00 11.60 -14.77
CA LEU A 110 -8.37 11.67 -16.09
C LEU A 110 -6.92 11.17 -16.01
N ASN A 111 -6.52 10.39 -17.02
CA ASN A 111 -5.14 9.98 -17.17
C ASN A 111 -4.23 11.21 -17.36
N SER A 112 -3.01 11.10 -16.85
CA SER A 112 -1.98 12.14 -16.84
C SER A 112 -0.65 11.49 -17.23
N SER A 113 0.23 12.23 -17.88
CA SER A 113 1.62 11.80 -18.11
C SER A 113 2.54 12.07 -16.90
N GLU A 114 2.00 12.72 -15.87
CA GLU A 114 2.70 13.03 -14.63
C GLU A 114 2.19 12.12 -13.51
N THR A 115 3.06 11.85 -12.53
CA THR A 115 2.67 11.05 -11.36
C THR A 115 1.57 11.73 -10.56
N LEU A 116 1.59 13.06 -10.45
CA LEU A 116 0.47 13.80 -9.90
C LEU A 116 -0.66 13.87 -10.95
N ARG A 117 -1.84 13.35 -10.59
CA ARG A 117 -3.04 13.53 -11.43
C ARG A 117 -3.45 15.00 -11.39
N ALA A 118 -3.58 15.60 -12.57
CA ALA A 118 -4.06 16.98 -12.71
C ALA A 118 -5.54 17.11 -12.33
N ASP A 119 -6.33 16.07 -12.60
CA ASP A 119 -7.74 15.99 -12.18
C ASP A 119 -7.84 15.57 -10.71
N ARG A 120 -8.84 16.13 -10.02
CA ARG A 120 -9.11 15.87 -8.61
C ARG A 120 -10.37 15.04 -8.46
N GLY A 121 -10.33 14.12 -7.49
CA GLY A 121 -11.55 13.46 -7.04
C GLY A 121 -12.35 14.47 -6.25
N THR A 122 -13.47 14.97 -6.80
CA THR A 122 -14.29 16.00 -6.16
C THR A 122 -15.69 15.47 -5.87
N LEU A 123 -16.20 15.78 -4.67
CA LEU A 123 -17.57 15.57 -4.24
C LEU A 123 -18.11 16.87 -3.65
N THR A 124 -19.12 17.45 -4.29
CA THR A 124 -19.84 18.61 -3.75
C THR A 124 -21.17 18.17 -3.16
N ILE A 125 -21.42 18.57 -1.92
CA ILE A 125 -22.65 18.30 -1.20
C ILE A 125 -23.35 19.62 -0.90
N SER A 126 -24.63 19.71 -1.25
CA SER A 126 -25.49 20.85 -0.94
C SER A 126 -26.65 20.43 -0.04
N LEU A 127 -26.81 21.06 1.12
CA LEU A 127 -27.92 20.83 2.06
C LEU A 127 -29.28 21.19 1.45
N GLU A 128 -29.32 22.08 0.46
CA GLU A 128 -30.53 22.49 -0.23
C GLU A 128 -31.05 21.39 -1.19
N SER A 129 -30.20 20.43 -1.56
CA SER A 129 -30.58 19.33 -2.46
C SER A 129 -31.49 18.33 -1.75
N ALA A 130 -32.62 17.97 -2.36
CA ALA A 130 -33.67 17.15 -1.75
C ALA A 130 -33.19 15.82 -1.15
N ASN A 131 -32.21 15.16 -1.77
CA ASN A 131 -31.68 13.85 -1.35
C ASN A 131 -30.24 13.91 -0.81
N ASN A 132 -29.86 15.03 -0.20
CA ASN A 132 -28.53 15.16 0.38
C ASN A 132 -28.29 14.13 1.51
N PRO A 133 -27.23 13.30 1.41
CA PRO A 133 -26.92 12.30 2.43
C PRO A 133 -26.54 12.92 3.79
N LEU A 134 -26.01 14.15 3.79
CA LEU A 134 -25.66 14.89 5.02
C LEU A 134 -26.81 15.75 5.55
N GLY A 135 -28.04 15.55 5.08
CA GLY A 135 -29.15 16.48 5.35
C GLY A 135 -29.78 16.35 6.74
N THR A 136 -29.54 15.23 7.42
CA THR A 136 -30.03 15.00 8.78
C THR A 136 -29.04 15.61 9.77
N PRO A 137 -29.45 16.39 10.78
CA PRO A 137 -28.52 16.87 11.79
C PRO A 137 -27.85 15.71 12.54
N GLY A 138 -26.53 15.81 12.75
CA GLY A 138 -25.73 14.77 13.42
C GLY A 138 -24.32 14.60 12.84
N TYR A 139 -23.61 13.60 13.36
CA TYR A 139 -22.29 13.23 12.86
C TYR A 139 -22.41 12.26 11.69
N HIS A 140 -21.65 12.55 10.64
CA HIS A 140 -21.57 11.78 9.42
C HIS A 140 -20.11 11.44 9.09
N LEU A 141 -19.92 10.32 8.41
CA LEU A 141 -18.63 9.92 7.87
C LEU A 141 -18.64 10.07 6.36
N VAL A 142 -17.74 10.89 5.83
CA VAL A 142 -17.48 11.01 4.39
C VAL A 142 -16.13 10.40 4.09
N GLU A 143 -16.05 9.46 3.16
CA GLU A 143 -14.83 8.74 2.82
C GLU A 143 -14.62 8.71 1.31
N ALA A 144 -13.42 9.08 0.89
CA ALA A 144 -12.91 8.89 -0.46
C ALA A 144 -12.07 7.61 -0.50
N LEU A 145 -12.46 6.67 -1.36
CA LEU A 145 -11.76 5.42 -1.60
C LEU A 145 -11.18 5.46 -3.03
N VAL A 146 -9.86 5.57 -3.14
CA VAL A 146 -9.13 5.69 -4.41
C VAL A 146 -8.54 4.34 -4.77
N THR A 147 -8.79 3.86 -5.99
CA THR A 147 -8.38 2.54 -6.45
C THR A 147 -7.90 2.58 -7.90
N ASP A 148 -6.92 1.74 -8.23
CA ASP A 148 -6.45 1.46 -9.60
C ASP A 148 -7.11 0.20 -10.20
N ALA A 149 -7.96 -0.46 -9.41
CA ALA A 149 -8.54 -1.76 -9.71
C ALA A 149 -10.04 -1.81 -9.40
N VAL A 150 -10.69 -2.86 -9.89
CA VAL A 150 -12.10 -3.13 -9.63
C VAL A 150 -12.27 -3.51 -8.16
N LEU A 151 -13.27 -2.92 -7.51
CA LEU A 151 -13.64 -3.24 -6.13
C LEU A 151 -14.87 -4.15 -6.12
N LEU A 152 -14.81 -5.23 -5.34
CA LEU A 152 -15.96 -6.03 -4.96
C LEU A 152 -16.05 -5.99 -3.43
N ASN A 153 -17.18 -5.50 -2.89
CA ASN A 153 -17.35 -5.27 -1.46
C ASN A 153 -16.21 -4.44 -0.86
N ARG A 154 -15.75 -3.42 -1.59
CA ARG A 154 -14.59 -2.56 -1.24
C ARG A 154 -13.24 -3.27 -1.15
N VAL A 155 -13.17 -4.53 -1.59
CA VAL A 155 -11.94 -5.31 -1.67
C VAL A 155 -11.47 -5.32 -3.12
N VAL A 156 -10.19 -5.01 -3.30
CA VAL A 156 -9.54 -5.05 -4.61
C VAL A 156 -9.61 -6.45 -5.19
N GLN A 157 -9.94 -6.52 -6.48
CA GLN A 157 -9.92 -7.75 -7.26
C GLN A 157 -8.66 -7.79 -8.13
N PRO A 158 -7.73 -8.75 -7.90
CA PRO A 158 -6.57 -8.93 -8.76
C PRO A 158 -6.98 -9.21 -10.21
N ARG A 159 -6.19 -8.71 -11.17
CA ARG A 159 -6.42 -8.92 -12.60
C ARG A 159 -5.18 -9.52 -13.28
N PRO A 160 -5.34 -10.50 -14.18
CA PRO A 160 -4.22 -11.01 -14.96
C PRO A 160 -3.78 -9.97 -16.00
N VAL A 161 -2.47 -9.75 -16.09
CA VAL A 161 -1.83 -8.87 -17.08
C VAL A 161 -0.85 -9.70 -17.91
N ARG A 162 -0.94 -9.57 -19.24
CA ARG A 162 0.01 -10.22 -20.16
C ARG A 162 1.25 -9.36 -20.31
N MET A 163 2.40 -9.99 -20.06
CA MET A 163 3.71 -9.37 -20.20
C MET A 163 4.22 -9.45 -21.63
N PRO A 164 5.18 -8.59 -22.03
CA PRO A 164 5.78 -8.62 -23.37
C PRO A 164 6.47 -9.95 -23.73
N ASP A 165 6.92 -10.70 -22.72
CA ASP A 165 7.53 -12.03 -22.85
C ASP A 165 6.51 -13.17 -23.06
N GLY A 166 5.21 -12.85 -23.07
CA GLY A 166 4.11 -13.80 -23.23
C GLY A 166 3.67 -14.47 -21.93
N THR A 167 4.31 -14.18 -20.79
CA THR A 167 3.88 -14.66 -19.47
C THR A 167 2.66 -13.87 -18.97
N THR A 168 1.97 -14.43 -17.97
CA THR A 168 0.86 -13.74 -17.29
C THR A 168 1.25 -13.52 -15.84
N LEU A 169 1.18 -12.27 -15.40
CA LEU A 169 1.35 -11.89 -14.00
C LEU A 169 0.00 -11.43 -13.43
N GLU A 170 -0.23 -11.67 -12.14
CA GLU A 170 -1.36 -11.07 -11.44
C GLU A 170 -0.99 -9.66 -11.00
N ASN A 171 -1.73 -8.66 -11.49
CA ASN A 171 -1.71 -7.33 -10.93
C ASN A 171 -2.61 -7.34 -9.68
N PRO A 172 -2.05 -7.15 -8.47
CA PRO A 172 -2.83 -7.21 -7.24
C PRO A 172 -3.87 -6.10 -7.11
N GLY A 173 -3.65 -4.96 -7.79
CA GLY A 173 -4.36 -3.71 -7.57
C GLY A 173 -4.17 -3.17 -6.14
N PHE A 174 -4.54 -1.91 -5.95
CA PHE A 174 -4.40 -1.20 -4.68
C PHE A 174 -5.58 -0.29 -4.43
N VAL A 175 -5.87 -0.09 -3.14
CA VAL A 175 -6.88 0.84 -2.67
C VAL A 175 -6.33 1.63 -1.50
N VAL A 176 -6.58 2.93 -1.51
CA VAL A 176 -6.24 3.86 -0.42
C VAL A 176 -7.45 4.70 -0.06
N SER A 177 -7.52 5.15 1.19
CA SER A 177 -8.71 5.81 1.74
C SER A 177 -8.35 7.10 2.46
N TYR A 178 -9.21 8.11 2.37
CA TYR A 178 -9.16 9.32 3.18
C TYR A 178 -10.57 9.67 3.66
N ALA A 179 -10.71 10.08 4.93
CA ALA A 179 -12.02 10.32 5.52
C ALA A 179 -12.11 11.61 6.33
N TRP A 180 -13.32 12.18 6.31
CA TRP A 180 -13.76 13.33 7.07
C TRP A 180 -14.92 12.94 7.99
N THR A 181 -14.94 13.54 9.17
CA THR A 181 -16.11 13.54 10.05
C THR A 181 -16.80 14.89 9.96
N VAL A 182 -18.08 14.88 9.62
CA VAL A 182 -18.89 16.10 9.43
C VAL A 182 -19.99 16.11 10.47
N ASN A 183 -20.10 17.16 11.25
CA ASN A 183 -21.26 17.41 12.09
C ASN A 183 -22.19 18.39 11.37
N THR A 184 -23.30 17.87 10.84
CA THR A 184 -24.36 18.70 10.28
C THR A 184 -25.21 19.25 11.40
N VAL A 185 -25.41 20.57 11.42
CA VAL A 185 -26.26 21.26 12.40
C VAL A 185 -27.51 21.82 11.73
N GLN A 186 -28.56 22.02 12.51
CA GLN A 186 -29.74 22.74 12.03
C GLN A 186 -29.38 24.21 11.81
N GLY A 187 -29.40 24.65 10.56
CA GLY A 187 -29.14 26.04 10.17
C GLY A 187 -30.16 26.54 9.15
N THR A 188 -29.82 27.59 8.40
CA THR A 188 -30.76 28.28 7.49
C THR A 188 -30.87 27.65 6.10
N CYS A 189 -30.15 26.56 5.85
CA CYS A 189 -30.09 25.90 4.56
C CYS A 189 -31.34 25.07 4.22
N ARG A 190 -32.30 24.97 5.17
CA ARG A 190 -33.64 24.38 5.02
C ARG A 190 -34.63 24.98 6.01
#